data_AF-A0A351HEU4-F1
#
_entry.id   AF-A0A351HEU4-F1
#
_cell.length_a   1.000
_cell.length_b   1.000
_cell.length_c   1.000
_cell.angle_alpha   90.00
_cell.angle_beta   90.00
_cell.angle_gamma   90.00
#
_symmetry.space_group_name_H-M   'P 1'
#
loop_
_entity.id
_entity.type
_entity.pdbx_description
1 polymer ?
#
loop_
_entity_poly.entity_id
_entity_poly.type
_entity_poly.pdbx_seq_one_letter_code
_entity_poly.pdbx_strand_id
1 'polypeptide(L)'
;MSEAEYHPLPVATESHKDSETEKYHAFVNLALGLAAITGIELVLVYLPFNTVFIFTVLLSLSLFKFIAVIAWFMHLIYDKLILTLAFGTGMAIATGTFIALGFLFSRGNVDMDAITGF
;
A
#
# COMPACT_ATOMS: atom_id res chain seq x y z
N MET A 1 -53.43 34.47 -19.78
CA MET A 1 -52.07 34.27 -19.21
C MET A 1 -52.26 34.10 -17.72
N SER A 2 -52.05 32.87 -17.21
CA SER A 2 -52.13 32.57 -15.78
C SER A 2 -50.73 32.77 -15.20
N GLU A 3 -50.55 33.74 -14.32
CA GLU A 3 -49.34 33.91 -13.53
C GLU A 3 -49.14 32.63 -12.71
N ALA A 4 -48.18 31.80 -13.13
CA ALA A 4 -47.73 30.66 -12.36
C ALA A 4 -46.97 31.21 -11.15
N GLU A 5 -47.61 31.12 -9.98
CA GLU A 5 -47.06 31.49 -8.69
C GLU A 5 -45.73 30.76 -8.46
N TYR A 6 -44.63 31.51 -8.54
CA TYR A 6 -43.28 31.01 -8.31
C TYR A 6 -43.08 30.86 -6.80
N HIS A 7 -43.27 29.64 -6.30
CA HIS A 7 -42.83 29.26 -4.97
C HIS A 7 -41.34 28.88 -5.03
N PRO A 8 -40.41 29.68 -4.47
CA PRO A 8 -39.02 29.26 -4.37
C PRO A 8 -38.95 28.05 -3.42
N LEU A 9 -38.45 26.94 -3.95
CA LEU A 9 -38.15 25.74 -3.18
C LEU A 9 -37.08 26.13 -2.14
N PRO A 10 -37.18 25.68 -0.88
CA PRO A 10 -36.15 25.94 0.11
C PRO A 10 -34.84 25.32 -0.40
N VAL A 11 -33.92 26.17 -0.88
CA VAL A 11 -32.52 25.79 -1.07
C VAL A 11 -32.00 25.52 0.33
N ALA A 12 -32.07 24.24 0.72
CA ALA A 12 -31.28 23.76 1.83
C ALA A 12 -29.83 24.01 1.41
N THR A 13 -29.23 25.04 2.01
CA THR A 13 -27.77 25.21 1.98
C THR A 13 -27.21 24.12 2.90
N GLU A 14 -27.41 22.86 2.55
CA GLU A 14 -26.76 21.76 3.25
C GLU A 14 -25.28 21.86 2.92
N SER A 15 -24.51 21.96 3.98
CA SER A 15 -23.07 22.20 4.00
C SER A 15 -22.32 21.16 3.16
N HIS A 16 -22.18 21.41 1.86
CA HIS A 16 -21.32 20.63 0.96
C HIS A 16 -19.81 20.77 1.25
N LYS A 17 -19.41 21.49 2.31
CA LYS A 17 -18.01 21.69 2.71
C LYS A 17 -17.51 20.70 3.77
N ASP A 18 -18.41 20.07 4.53
CA ASP A 18 -18.04 19.19 5.65
C ASP A 18 -17.58 17.79 5.18
N SER A 19 -18.21 17.25 4.13
CA SER A 19 -17.93 15.88 3.65
C SER A 19 -16.62 15.74 2.86
N GLU A 20 -16.13 16.83 2.27
CA GLU A 20 -14.85 16.84 1.55
C GLU A 20 -13.66 16.87 2.55
N THR A 21 -13.79 17.61 3.66
CA THR A 21 -12.69 17.81 4.62
C THR A 21 -12.36 16.57 5.45
N GLU A 22 -13.35 15.77 5.86
CA GLU A 22 -13.12 14.54 6.65
C GLU A 22 -12.23 13.52 5.91
N LYS A 23 -12.39 13.39 4.59
CA LYS A 23 -11.60 12.45 3.79
C LYS A 23 -10.11 12.83 3.78
N TYR A 24 -9.80 14.12 3.63
CA TYR A 24 -8.41 14.60 3.67
C TYR A 24 -7.75 14.35 5.03
N HIS A 25 -8.48 14.52 6.13
CA HIS A 25 -7.95 14.26 7.47
C HIS A 25 -7.63 12.78 7.70
N ALA A 26 -8.43 11.86 7.15
CA ALA A 26 -8.17 10.43 7.22
C ALA A 26 -6.87 10.04 6.50
N PHE A 27 -6.63 10.56 5.29
CA PHE A 27 -5.39 10.29 4.53
C PHE A 27 -4.14 10.85 5.22
N VAL A 28 -4.23 12.07 5.76
CA VAL A 28 -3.12 12.72 6.47
C VAL A 28 -2.81 11.98 7.77
N ASN A 29 -3.82 11.55 8.52
CA ASN A 29 -3.60 10.76 9.74
C ASN A 29 -2.94 9.41 9.45
N LEU A 30 -3.33 8.74 8.37
CA LEU A 30 -2.68 7.49 7.95
C LEU A 30 -1.22 7.74 7.57
N ALA A 31 -0.95 8.78 6.77
CA ALA A 31 0.41 9.14 6.35
C ALA A 31 1.31 9.37 7.57
N LEU A 32 0.81 10.14 8.54
CA LEU A 32 1.51 10.46 9.77
C LEU A 32 1.75 9.20 10.62
N GLY A 33 0.78 8.29 10.68
CA GLY A 33 0.92 7.00 11.34
C GLY A 33 2.00 6.12 10.70
N LEU A 34 2.01 6.00 9.36
CA LEU A 34 3.04 5.24 8.64
C LEU A 34 4.43 5.87 8.81
N ALA A 35 4.52 7.20 8.80
CA ALA A 35 5.76 7.92 9.07
C ALA A 35 6.27 7.65 10.49
N ALA A 36 5.40 7.69 11.49
CA ALA A 36 5.75 7.37 12.88
C ALA A 36 6.25 5.93 13.03
N ILE A 37 5.57 4.95 12.44
CA ILE A 37 6.01 3.54 12.43
C ILE A 37 7.39 3.41 11.78
N THR A 38 7.69 4.19 10.74
CA THR A 38 9.01 4.19 10.08
C THR A 38 10.10 4.81 10.95
N GLY A 39 9.79 5.89 11.67
CA GLY A 39 10.70 6.44 12.67
C GLY A 39 11.03 5.43 13.77
N ILE A 40 10.01 4.70 14.25
CA ILE A 40 10.18 3.65 15.28
C ILE A 40 11.03 2.48 14.74
N GLU A 41 10.78 2.02 13.51
CA GLU A 41 11.61 0.98 12.88
C GLU A 41 13.09 1.35 12.82
N LEU A 42 13.38 2.58 12.41
CA LEU A 42 14.76 3.06 12.33
C LEU A 42 15.44 2.97 13.70
N VAL A 43 14.76 3.43 14.76
CA VAL A 43 15.28 3.33 16.13
C VAL A 43 15.47 1.87 16.56
N LEU A 44 14.51 0.99 16.22
CA LEU A 44 14.55 -0.43 16.56
C LEU A 44 15.74 -1.15 15.91
N VAL A 45 16.13 -0.77 14.70
CA VAL A 45 17.31 -1.28 13.98
C VAL A 45 18.61 -0.95 14.70
N TYR A 46 18.70 0.21 15.35
CA TYR A 46 19.90 0.63 16.08
C TYR A 46 20.03 0.00 17.48
N LEU A 47 18.98 -0.65 18.00
CA LEU A 47 19.07 -1.34 19.28
C LEU A 47 19.75 -2.71 19.13
N PRO A 48 20.62 -3.12 20.07
CA PRO A 48 21.32 -4.40 20.04
C PRO A 48 20.43 -5.57 20.47
N PHE A 49 19.25 -5.72 19.86
CA PHE A 49 18.41 -6.90 20.04
C PHE A 49 18.88 -8.08 19.20
N ASN A 50 18.24 -9.24 19.37
CA ASN A 50 18.49 -10.42 18.56
C ASN A 50 18.18 -10.14 17.07
N THR A 51 19.13 -10.44 16.19
CA THR A 51 19.04 -10.20 14.74
C THR A 51 17.82 -10.86 14.10
N VAL A 52 17.46 -12.07 14.52
CA VAL A 52 16.29 -12.79 13.98
C VAL A 52 15.01 -12.04 14.33
N PHE A 53 14.90 -11.59 15.59
CA PHE A 53 13.75 -10.81 16.06
C PHE A 53 13.61 -9.50 15.28
N ILE A 54 14.70 -8.75 15.13
CA ILE A 54 14.72 -7.49 14.36
C ILE A 54 14.27 -7.74 12.92
N PHE A 55 14.82 -8.77 12.26
CA PHE A 55 14.50 -9.09 10.88
C PHE A 55 13.03 -9.46 10.68
N THR A 56 12.47 -10.30 11.57
CA THR A 56 11.05 -10.67 11.51
C THR A 56 10.13 -9.47 11.71
N VAL A 57 10.45 -8.57 12.64
CA VAL A 57 9.66 -7.36 12.90
C VAL A 57 9.72 -6.40 11.71
N LEU A 58 10.91 -6.12 11.17
CA LEU A 58 11.09 -5.27 9.99
C LEU A 58 10.36 -5.83 8.76
N LEU A 59 10.44 -7.15 8.53
CA LEU A 59 9.76 -7.77 7.42
C LEU A 59 8.24 -7.64 7.56
N SER A 60 7.73 -7.85 8.77
CA SER A 60 6.31 -7.76 9.09
C SER A 60 5.78 -6.31 8.96
N LEU A 61 6.52 -5.34 9.49
CA LEU A 61 6.17 -3.92 9.41
C LEU A 61 6.29 -3.38 7.98
N SER A 62 7.27 -3.82 7.20
CA SER A 62 7.40 -3.49 5.78
C SER A 62 6.20 -4.01 4.97
N LEU A 63 5.80 -5.26 5.19
CA LEU A 63 4.62 -5.83 4.53
C LEU A 63 3.33 -5.09 4.95
N PHE A 64 3.17 -4.81 6.24
CA PHE A 64 2.03 -4.06 6.75
C PHE A 64 1.92 -2.67 6.12
N LYS A 65 3.03 -1.92 6.06
CA LYS A 65 3.07 -0.60 5.43
C LYS A 65 2.71 -0.67 3.96
N PHE A 66 3.27 -1.63 3.24
CA PHE A 66 2.94 -1.84 1.85
C PHE A 66 1.42 -2.05 1.66
N ILE A 67 0.80 -2.93 2.45
CA ILE A 67 -0.64 -3.19 2.40
C ILE A 67 -1.45 -1.93 2.75
N ALA A 68 -1.06 -1.20 3.80
CA ALA A 68 -1.72 0.04 4.19
C ALA A 68 -1.65 1.10 3.08
N VAL A 69 -0.52 1.21 2.38
CA VAL A 69 -0.36 2.15 1.27
C VAL A 69 -1.24 1.78 0.09
N ILE A 70 -1.25 0.52 -0.34
CA ILE A 70 -2.05 0.11 -1.49
C ILE A 70 -3.55 0.20 -1.17
N ALA A 71 -3.97 -0.18 0.03
CA ALA A 71 -5.39 -0.17 0.39
C ALA A 71 -5.95 1.25 0.55
N TRP A 72 -5.21 2.17 1.18
CA TRP A 72 -5.67 3.53 1.44
C TRP A 72 -5.14 4.59 0.46
N PHE A 73 -3.82 4.68 0.22
CA PHE A 73 -3.26 5.73 -0.66
C PHE A 73 -3.55 5.47 -2.14
N MET A 74 -3.55 4.21 -2.57
CA MET A 74 -4.03 3.85 -3.91
C MET A 74 -5.56 3.68 -3.97
N HIS A 75 -6.27 3.96 -2.88
CA HIS A 75 -7.73 3.92 -2.79
C HIS A 75 -8.36 2.57 -3.21
N LEU A 76 -7.58 1.48 -3.24
CA LEU A 76 -8.05 0.16 -3.68
C LEU A 76 -9.25 -0.36 -2.90
N ILE A 77 -9.41 0.07 -1.64
CA ILE A 77 -10.57 -0.31 -0.83
C ILE A 77 -11.87 0.38 -1.25
N TYR A 78 -11.77 1.51 -1.97
CA TYR A 78 -12.90 2.30 -2.46
C TYR A 78 -13.08 2.23 -3.98
N ASP A 79 -12.12 1.65 -4.70
CA ASP A 79 -12.13 1.54 -6.16
C ASP A 79 -12.81 0.24 -6.65
N LYS A 80 -13.03 0.15 -7.96
CA LYS A 80 -13.64 -1.02 -8.60
C LYS A 80 -12.69 -2.22 -8.52
N LEU A 81 -13.27 -3.40 -8.30
CA LEU A 81 -12.54 -4.67 -8.17
C LEU A 81 -11.60 -4.99 -9.35
N ILE A 82 -11.84 -4.42 -10.53
CA ILE A 82 -10.97 -4.59 -11.70
C ILE A 82 -9.61 -3.90 -11.54
N LEU A 83 -9.54 -2.75 -10.85
CA LEU A 83 -8.27 -2.07 -10.55
C LEU A 83 -7.48 -2.86 -9.50
N THR A 84 -8.17 -3.43 -8.51
CA THR A 84 -7.57 -4.36 -7.54
C THR A 84 -7.02 -5.62 -8.18
N LEU A 85 -7.75 -6.19 -9.14
CA LEU A 85 -7.26 -7.34 -9.91
C LEU A 85 -6.07 -6.97 -10.79
N ALA A 86 -6.10 -5.83 -11.47
CA ALA A 86 -4.98 -5.38 -12.31
C ALA A 86 -3.71 -5.13 -11.48
N PHE A 87 -3.84 -4.57 -10.28
CA PHE A 87 -2.72 -4.43 -9.35
C PHE A 87 -2.25 -5.79 -8.82
N GLY A 88 -3.19 -6.66 -8.44
CA GLY A 88 -2.89 -8.00 -7.92
C GLY A 88 -2.20 -8.90 -8.93
N THR A 89 -2.57 -8.83 -10.21
CA THR A 89 -1.87 -9.58 -11.27
C THR A 89 -0.45 -9.05 -11.49
N GLY A 90 -0.23 -7.73 -11.44
CA GLY A 90 1.11 -7.15 -11.46
C GLY A 90 1.99 -7.63 -10.31
N MET A 91 1.44 -7.64 -9.08
CA MET A 91 2.09 -8.22 -7.89
C MET A 91 2.43 -9.71 -8.06
N ALA A 92 1.50 -10.49 -8.61
CA ALA A 92 1.69 -11.92 -8.83
C ALA A 92 2.79 -12.17 -9.88
N ILE A 93 2.82 -11.41 -10.98
CA ILE A 93 3.85 -11.51 -12.00
C ILE A 93 5.21 -11.14 -11.41
N ALA A 94 5.32 -10.01 -10.70
CA ALA A 94 6.58 -9.57 -10.10
C ALA A 94 7.15 -10.60 -9.10
N THR A 95 6.31 -11.09 -8.20
CA THR A 95 6.69 -12.11 -7.21
C THR A 95 7.05 -13.43 -7.89
N GLY A 96 6.25 -13.84 -8.88
CA GLY A 96 6.50 -15.04 -9.68
C GLY A 96 7.83 -14.99 -10.42
N THR A 97 8.14 -13.86 -11.08
CA THR A 97 9.42 -13.66 -11.75
C THR A 97 10.58 -13.66 -10.75
N PHE A 98 10.43 -13.01 -9.60
CA PHE A 98 11.47 -13.03 -8.56
C PHE A 98 11.78 -14.45 -8.07
N ILE A 99 10.75 -15.25 -7.79
CA ILE A 99 10.90 -16.65 -7.39
C ILE A 99 11.51 -17.49 -8.52
N ALA A 100 11.05 -17.31 -9.76
CA ALA A 100 11.55 -18.05 -10.92
C ALA A 100 13.04 -17.76 -11.18
N LEU A 101 13.46 -16.49 -11.08
CA LEU A 101 14.87 -16.12 -11.19
C LEU A 101 15.71 -16.68 -10.04
N GLY A 102 15.18 -16.63 -8.81
CA GLY A 102 15.83 -17.24 -7.65
C GLY A 102 16.03 -18.74 -7.82
N PHE A 103 15.05 -19.43 -8.40
CA PHE A 103 15.16 -20.85 -8.73
C PHE A 103 16.17 -21.10 -9.84
N LEU A 104 16.14 -20.31 -10.93
CA LEU A 104 17.04 -20.43 -12.07
C LEU A 104 18.50 -20.25 -11.67
N PHE A 105 18.80 -19.27 -10.82
CA PHE A 105 20.16 -19.00 -10.32
C PHE A 105 20.57 -19.85 -9.12
N SER A 106 19.69 -20.74 -8.63
CA SER A 106 20.03 -21.63 -7.53
C SER A 106 21.19 -22.55 -7.93
N ARG A 107 22.19 -22.71 -7.05
CA ARG A 107 23.40 -23.52 -7.31
C ARG A 107 23.12 -24.96 -7.75
N GLY A 108 21.95 -25.51 -7.43
CA GLY A 108 21.56 -26.85 -7.89
C GLY A 108 21.14 -26.93 -9.37
N ASN A 109 20.77 -25.81 -9.98
CA ASN A 109 20.33 -25.71 -11.38
C ASN A 109 21.40 -25.12 -12.30
N VAL A 110 22.51 -24.66 -11.74
CA VAL A 110 23.63 -24.06 -12.47
C VAL A 110 24.81 -24.99 -12.38
N ASP A 111 25.29 -25.47 -13.53
CA ASP A 111 26.49 -26.30 -13.63
C ASP A 111 27.73 -25.43 -13.33
N MET A 112 28.12 -25.39 -12.06
CA MET A 112 29.27 -24.62 -11.59
C MET A 112 30.60 -25.24 -12.05
N ASP A 113 30.61 -26.53 -12.36
CA ASP A 113 31.81 -27.25 -12.80
C ASP A 113 32.29 -26.76 -14.17
N ALA A 114 31.35 -26.42 -15.06
CA ALA A 114 31.64 -25.78 -16.35
C ALA A 114 32.19 -24.34 -16.23
N ILE A 115 31.95 -23.65 -15.10
CA ILE A 115 32.36 -22.26 -14.88
C ILE A 115 33.72 -22.20 -14.16
N THR A 116 34.01 -23.14 -13.26
CA THR A 116 35.28 -23.21 -12.50
C THR A 116 36.37 -24.03 -13.18
N GLY A 117 36.08 -24.64 -14.33
CA GLY A 117 37.02 -25.50 -15.09
C GLY A 117 38.04 -24.76 -15.98
N PHE A 118 38.16 -23.44 -15.86
CA PHE A 118 39.15 -22.60 -16.59
C PHE A 118 40.29 -22.15 -15.67
#